data_AF-A0A9D8QYV2-F1
#
_entry.id   AF-A0A9D8QYV2-F1
#
_cell.length_a   1.000
_cell.length_b   1.000
_cell.length_c   1.000
_cell.angle_alpha   90.00
_cell.angle_beta   90.00
_cell.angle_gamma   90.00
#
_symmetry.space_group_name_H-M   'P 1'
#
loop_
_entity.id
_entity.type
_entity.pdbx_description
1 polymer ?
#
loop_
_entity_poly.entity_id
_entity_poly.type
_entity_poly.pdbx_seq_one_letter_code
_entity_poly.pdbx_strand_id
1 'polypeptide(L)'
;MLKRLLFVVGICAALYAPNQSFGDEYFCTNGEIIKGEPITFKEDGVVFRKDSGGYSDKIQWPSFTQDTLKALAKKSPQAQFYADPFIEVPLQLKAKEVKPPPKIVVSDVERLTYYNPDPSFLSAWISPAGLLLLVALYVANLVTAYTVARFRRKQPALVCGVSAVLPVLGPIIFLTQPEAVVEEEPTEEVPTQEREFENATGSATGANMATRMVSRAASVRGDNSGFEAAVYTRGEVTFNRKFFETKFPTFFRPVLGAKEKAVKFVITVGDKHFEGMRFSRVSTDDIYMVPLQGGSEISMKISEIESVEVKPR
;
A
#
# COMPACT_ATOMS: atom_id res chain seq x y z
N MET A 1 -11.87 -46.42 -90.91
CA MET A 1 -13.25 -45.87 -90.90
C MET A 1 -14.18 -46.58 -89.92
N LEU A 2 -14.05 -47.90 -89.69
CA LEU A 2 -14.92 -48.67 -88.78
C LEU A 2 -14.98 -48.18 -87.32
N LYS A 3 -13.84 -47.71 -86.77
CA LYS A 3 -13.78 -47.14 -85.40
C LYS A 3 -14.56 -45.83 -85.24
N ARG A 4 -14.69 -45.04 -86.31
CA ARG A 4 -15.45 -43.78 -86.29
C ARG A 4 -16.95 -44.04 -86.38
N LEU A 5 -17.37 -45.06 -87.12
CA LEU A 5 -18.77 -45.43 -87.25
C LEU A 5 -19.33 -46.06 -85.95
N LEU A 6 -18.55 -46.92 -85.29
CA LEU A 6 -18.92 -47.46 -83.97
C LEU A 6 -19.01 -46.38 -82.89
N PHE A 7 -18.18 -45.34 -82.96
CA PHE A 7 -18.21 -44.22 -82.02
C PHE A 7 -19.46 -43.36 -82.19
N VAL A 8 -19.88 -43.11 -83.43
CA VAL A 8 -21.11 -42.33 -83.72
C VAL A 8 -22.37 -43.12 -83.35
N VAL A 9 -22.42 -44.42 -83.65
CA VAL A 9 -23.56 -45.28 -83.27
C VAL A 9 -23.66 -45.42 -81.74
N GLY A 10 -22.53 -45.49 -81.02
CA GLY A 10 -22.51 -45.52 -79.55
C GLY A 10 -23.03 -44.21 -78.92
N ILE A 11 -22.72 -43.06 -79.52
CA ILE A 11 -23.22 -41.76 -79.05
C ILE A 11 -24.73 -41.60 -79.34
N CYS A 12 -25.20 -42.06 -80.50
CA CYS A 12 -26.63 -42.02 -80.81
C CYS A 12 -27.46 -42.96 -79.94
N ALA A 13 -26.92 -44.13 -79.55
CA ALA A 13 -27.59 -45.03 -78.61
C ALA A 13 -27.62 -44.48 -77.18
N ALA A 14 -26.59 -43.74 -76.75
CA ALA A 14 -26.56 -43.08 -75.45
C ALA A 14 -27.52 -41.88 -75.35
N LEU A 15 -27.84 -41.22 -76.47
CA LEU A 15 -28.79 -40.10 -76.52
C LEU A 15 -30.26 -40.55 -76.64
N TYR A 16 -30.52 -41.81 -76.98
CA TYR A 16 -31.87 -42.36 -77.11
C TYR A 16 -32.33 -43.22 -75.93
N ALA A 17 -31.51 -43.36 -74.87
CA ALA A 17 -32.00 -43.95 -73.63
C ALA A 17 -33.00 -42.96 -73.00
N PRO A 18 -34.31 -43.26 -72.96
CA PRO A 18 -35.25 -42.42 -72.24
C PRO A 18 -34.80 -42.41 -70.78
N ASN A 19 -34.57 -41.22 -70.22
CA ASN A 19 -34.40 -41.00 -68.80
C ASN A 19 -35.67 -41.49 -68.09
N GLN A 20 -35.70 -42.78 -67.72
CA GLN A 20 -36.61 -43.28 -66.72
C GLN A 20 -36.14 -42.69 -65.40
N SER A 21 -36.64 -41.48 -65.09
CA SER A 21 -36.59 -40.94 -63.74
C SER A 21 -37.51 -41.82 -62.89
N PHE A 22 -36.95 -42.88 -62.32
CA PHE A 22 -37.61 -43.56 -61.21
C PHE A 22 -37.78 -42.51 -60.11
N GLY A 23 -39.03 -42.14 -59.82
CA GLY A 23 -39.35 -41.26 -58.71
C GLY A 23 -38.87 -41.90 -57.42
N ASP A 24 -37.96 -41.25 -56.72
CA ASP A 24 -37.54 -41.69 -55.40
C ASP A 24 -38.77 -41.68 -54.47
N GLU A 25 -38.89 -42.73 -53.64
CA GLU A 25 -39.96 -42.82 -52.65
C GLU A 25 -39.54 -42.08 -51.37
N TYR A 26 -40.28 -41.04 -51.02
CA TYR A 26 -40.07 -40.25 -49.80
C TYR A 26 -41.11 -40.59 -48.75
N PHE A 27 -40.65 -41.11 -47.62
CA PHE A 27 -41.44 -41.42 -46.44
C PHE A 27 -41.62 -40.19 -45.54
N CYS A 28 -42.87 -39.99 -45.11
CA CYS A 28 -43.26 -39.01 -44.12
C CYS A 28 -43.57 -39.68 -42.77
N THR A 29 -43.43 -38.93 -41.68
CA THR A 29 -43.66 -39.38 -40.29
C THR A 29 -45.11 -39.82 -40.03
N ASN A 30 -46.05 -39.36 -40.86
CA ASN A 30 -47.46 -39.75 -40.86
C ASN A 30 -47.73 -41.11 -41.56
N GLY A 31 -46.71 -41.76 -42.14
CA GLY A 31 -46.85 -43.00 -42.91
C GLY A 31 -47.21 -42.80 -44.38
N GLU A 32 -47.29 -41.55 -44.86
CA GLU A 32 -47.51 -41.24 -46.27
C GLU A 32 -46.22 -41.44 -47.10
N ILE A 33 -46.38 -42.01 -48.30
CA ILE A 33 -45.28 -42.26 -49.23
C ILE A 33 -45.49 -41.39 -50.46
N ILE A 34 -44.54 -40.49 -50.70
CA ILE A 34 -44.58 -39.56 -51.82
C ILE A 34 -43.61 -40.07 -52.88
N LYS A 35 -44.16 -40.41 -54.05
CA LYS A 35 -43.37 -40.82 -55.22
C LYS A 35 -43.32 -39.66 -56.19
N GLY A 36 -42.11 -39.14 -56.43
CA GLY A 36 -41.96 -38.01 -57.32
C GLY A 36 -40.62 -37.30 -57.19
N GLU A 37 -40.35 -36.36 -58.09
CA GLU A 37 -39.09 -35.61 -58.09
C GLU A 37 -39.22 -34.30 -57.29
N PRO A 38 -38.29 -33.98 -56.37
CA PRO A 38 -38.32 -32.72 -55.65
C PRO A 38 -37.91 -31.56 -56.58
N ILE A 39 -38.76 -30.55 -56.71
CA ILE A 39 -38.53 -29.42 -57.62
C ILE A 39 -38.08 -28.17 -56.87
N THR A 40 -38.68 -27.90 -55.71
CA THR A 40 -38.46 -26.64 -54.98
C THR A 40 -38.14 -26.93 -53.53
N PHE A 41 -36.98 -26.42 -53.09
CA PHE A 41 -36.53 -26.46 -51.70
C PHE A 41 -36.62 -25.04 -51.12
N LYS A 42 -37.56 -24.82 -50.21
CA LYS A 42 -37.74 -23.55 -49.49
C LYS A 42 -37.73 -23.80 -47.98
N GLU A 43 -37.59 -22.75 -47.20
CA GLU A 43 -37.64 -22.80 -45.73
C GLU A 43 -38.89 -23.52 -45.22
N ASP A 44 -40.05 -23.23 -45.82
CA ASP A 44 -41.34 -23.79 -45.40
C ASP A 44 -41.54 -25.27 -45.77
N GLY A 45 -40.71 -25.84 -46.66
CA GLY A 45 -40.88 -27.22 -47.12
C GLY A 45 -40.50 -27.49 -48.57
N VAL A 46 -40.78 -28.73 -48.98
CA VAL A 46 -40.46 -29.28 -50.31
C VAL A 46 -41.72 -29.56 -51.11
N VAL A 47 -41.68 -29.24 -52.40
CA VAL A 47 -42.73 -29.59 -53.37
C VAL A 47 -42.20 -30.65 -54.31
N PHE A 48 -42.93 -31.75 -54.44
CA PHE A 48 -42.61 -32.85 -55.33
C PHE A 48 -43.50 -32.83 -56.56
N ARG A 49 -42.95 -33.22 -57.71
CA ARG A 49 -43.72 -33.57 -58.89
C ARG A 49 -44.09 -35.03 -58.82
N LYS A 50 -45.37 -35.32 -58.63
CA LYS A 50 -45.89 -36.69 -58.58
C LYS A 50 -45.74 -37.36 -59.95
N ASP A 51 -45.39 -38.64 -59.94
CA ASP A 51 -45.27 -39.46 -61.16
C ASP A 51 -46.62 -39.60 -61.90
N SER A 52 -47.74 -39.45 -61.17
CA SER A 52 -49.10 -39.45 -61.72
C SER A 52 -49.46 -38.19 -62.52
N GLY A 53 -48.54 -37.23 -62.66
CA GLY A 53 -48.77 -35.95 -63.30
C GLY A 53 -49.49 -34.98 -62.34
N GLY A 54 -48.72 -34.09 -61.71
CA GLY A 54 -49.21 -33.09 -60.78
C GLY A 54 -48.14 -32.69 -59.76
N TYR A 55 -48.39 -31.64 -58.99
CA TYR A 55 -47.53 -31.24 -57.88
C TYR A 55 -48.12 -31.71 -56.54
N SER A 56 -47.27 -32.10 -55.60
CA SER A 56 -47.68 -32.33 -54.22
C SER A 56 -47.98 -30.99 -53.54
N ASP A 57 -48.76 -31.04 -52.46
CA ASP A 57 -48.79 -29.92 -51.53
C ASP A 57 -47.41 -29.72 -50.92
N LYS A 58 -47.16 -28.50 -50.42
CA LYS A 58 -45.89 -28.17 -49.77
C LYS A 58 -45.78 -28.96 -48.46
N ILE A 59 -44.87 -29.92 -48.42
CA ILE A 59 -44.62 -30.72 -47.21
C ILE A 59 -43.50 -30.10 -46.41
N GLN A 60 -43.76 -29.83 -45.14
CA GLN A 60 -42.81 -29.23 -44.22
C GLN A 60 -41.67 -30.20 -43.89
N TRP A 61 -40.48 -29.66 -43.64
CA TRP A 61 -39.30 -30.43 -43.27
C TRP A 61 -39.47 -31.38 -42.05
N PRO A 62 -40.18 -31.01 -40.97
CA PRO A 62 -40.39 -31.89 -39.82
C PRO A 62 -41.26 -33.12 -40.13
N SER A 63 -42.02 -33.08 -41.23
CA SER A 63 -42.94 -34.16 -41.61
C SER A 63 -42.22 -35.32 -42.30
N PHE A 64 -40.94 -35.20 -42.64
CA PHE A 64 -40.16 -36.26 -43.26
C PHE A 64 -39.49 -37.15 -42.21
N THR A 65 -39.33 -38.43 -42.55
CA THR A 65 -38.52 -39.35 -41.75
C THR A 65 -37.04 -38.96 -41.78
N GLN A 66 -36.31 -39.38 -40.76
CA GLN A 66 -34.88 -39.09 -40.63
C GLN A 66 -34.04 -39.60 -41.81
N ASP A 67 -34.43 -40.72 -42.42
CA ASP A 67 -33.73 -41.29 -43.56
C ASP A 67 -34.02 -40.54 -44.86
N THR A 68 -35.24 -40.01 -45.01
CA THR A 68 -35.62 -39.21 -46.18
C THR A 68 -35.03 -37.82 -46.12
N LEU A 69 -34.90 -37.22 -44.92
CA LEU A 69 -34.16 -35.98 -44.71
C LEU A 69 -32.69 -36.11 -45.11
N LYS A 70 -32.03 -37.21 -44.70
CA LYS A 70 -30.64 -37.51 -45.12
C LYS A 70 -30.51 -37.75 -46.62
N ALA A 71 -31.49 -38.42 -47.23
CA ALA A 71 -31.52 -38.65 -48.67
C ALA A 71 -31.70 -37.33 -49.45
N LEU A 72 -32.59 -36.45 -48.99
CA LEU A 72 -32.82 -35.13 -49.56
C LEU A 72 -31.58 -34.22 -49.41
N ALA A 73 -30.94 -34.23 -48.24
CA ALA A 73 -29.71 -33.47 -47.99
C ALA A 73 -28.55 -33.89 -48.92
N LYS A 74 -28.46 -35.17 -49.28
CA LYS A 74 -27.47 -35.66 -50.25
C LYS A 74 -27.80 -35.28 -51.69
N LYS A 75 -29.09 -35.12 -52.03
CA LYS A 75 -29.56 -34.92 -53.41
C LYS A 75 -29.40 -33.47 -53.87
N SER A 76 -29.51 -32.49 -52.98
CA SER A 76 -29.26 -31.09 -53.37
C SER A 76 -28.60 -30.25 -52.26
N PRO A 77 -27.68 -29.33 -52.61
CA PRO A 77 -27.07 -28.41 -51.65
C PRO A 77 -28.08 -27.48 -50.97
N GLN A 78 -29.17 -27.14 -51.68
CA GLN A 78 -30.25 -26.31 -51.12
C GLN A 78 -31.09 -27.07 -50.09
N ALA A 79 -31.35 -28.36 -50.33
CA ALA A 79 -32.04 -29.20 -49.35
C ALA A 79 -31.20 -29.43 -48.10
N GLN A 80 -29.87 -29.55 -48.24
CA GLN A 80 -28.97 -29.73 -47.10
C GLN A 80 -29.12 -28.61 -46.08
N PHE A 81 -29.11 -27.35 -46.52
CA PHE A 81 -29.23 -26.19 -45.62
C PHE A 81 -30.50 -26.21 -44.77
N TYR A 82 -31.63 -26.66 -45.35
CA TYR A 82 -32.92 -26.69 -44.64
C TYR A 82 -33.17 -28.00 -43.90
N ALA A 83 -32.57 -29.13 -44.33
CA ALA A 83 -32.74 -30.43 -43.70
C ALA A 83 -31.80 -30.63 -42.50
N ASP A 84 -30.59 -30.05 -42.53
CA ASP A 84 -29.56 -30.22 -41.48
C ASP A 84 -30.06 -29.93 -40.05
N PRO A 85 -30.90 -28.91 -39.79
CA PRO A 85 -31.46 -28.68 -38.45
C PRO A 85 -32.38 -29.80 -37.96
N PHE A 86 -33.05 -30.50 -38.88
CA PHE A 86 -34.00 -31.57 -38.57
C PHE A 86 -33.34 -32.96 -38.55
N ILE A 87 -32.12 -33.08 -39.10
CA ILE A 87 -31.35 -34.32 -39.02
C ILE A 87 -30.78 -34.46 -37.61
N GLU A 88 -31.45 -35.25 -36.77
CA GLU A 88 -30.91 -35.69 -35.48
C GLU A 88 -29.50 -36.29 -35.63
N VAL A 89 -28.50 -35.61 -35.06
CA VAL A 89 -27.15 -36.11 -34.93
C VAL A 89 -27.14 -37.13 -33.79
N PRO A 90 -26.81 -38.41 -34.02
CA PRO A 90 -26.78 -39.39 -32.95
C PRO A 90 -25.76 -38.95 -31.90
N LEU A 91 -26.19 -38.95 -30.62
CA LEU A 91 -25.44 -38.43 -29.46
C LEU A 91 -24.02 -39.02 -29.33
N GLN A 92 -23.76 -40.17 -29.95
CA GLN A 92 -22.44 -40.83 -29.96
C GLN A 92 -21.37 -40.07 -30.77
N LEU A 93 -21.73 -39.30 -31.80
CA LEU A 93 -20.78 -38.46 -32.55
C LEU A 93 -20.44 -37.17 -31.81
N LYS A 94 -21.44 -36.56 -31.15
CA LYS A 94 -21.25 -35.35 -30.32
C LYS A 94 -20.28 -35.63 -29.16
N ALA A 95 -20.30 -36.81 -28.56
CA ALA A 95 -19.41 -37.17 -27.46
C ALA A 95 -17.92 -37.30 -27.85
N LYS A 96 -17.62 -37.58 -29.13
CA LYS A 96 -16.24 -37.78 -29.61
C LYS A 96 -15.56 -36.48 -30.08
N GLU A 97 -16.33 -35.43 -30.38
CA GLU A 97 -15.82 -34.17 -30.94
C GLU A 97 -15.74 -33.01 -29.94
N VAL A 98 -16.15 -33.20 -28.69
CA VAL A 98 -15.94 -32.18 -27.65
C VAL A 98 -14.44 -32.15 -27.31
N LYS A 99 -13.71 -31.28 -28.01
CA LYS A 99 -12.35 -30.91 -27.63
C LYS A 99 -12.40 -30.42 -26.18
N PRO A 100 -11.54 -30.93 -25.28
CA PRO A 100 -11.49 -30.44 -23.92
C PRO A 100 -11.24 -28.92 -23.95
N PRO A 101 -11.88 -28.14 -23.05
CA PRO A 101 -11.69 -26.70 -23.03
C PRO A 101 -10.20 -26.39 -22.92
N PRO A 102 -9.67 -25.41 -23.68
CA PRO A 102 -8.26 -25.09 -23.63
C PRO A 102 -7.87 -24.74 -22.19
N LYS A 103 -6.84 -25.40 -21.67
CA LYS A 103 -6.31 -25.12 -20.34
C LYS A 103 -5.83 -23.68 -20.31
N ILE A 104 -6.59 -22.81 -19.64
CA ILE A 104 -6.22 -21.42 -19.41
C ILE A 104 -5.02 -21.46 -18.47
N VAL A 105 -3.81 -21.36 -19.03
CA VAL A 105 -2.60 -21.11 -18.25
C VAL A 105 -2.65 -19.64 -17.87
N VAL A 106 -3.22 -19.35 -16.70
CA VAL A 106 -3.17 -18.02 -16.12
C VAL A 106 -1.71 -17.75 -15.77
N SER A 107 -1.05 -16.94 -16.59
CA SER A 107 0.26 -16.40 -16.25
C SER A 107 0.11 -15.57 -14.98
N ASP A 108 0.88 -15.91 -13.95
CA ASP A 108 0.90 -15.10 -12.74
C ASP A 108 1.27 -13.66 -13.11
N VAL A 109 0.37 -12.73 -12.77
CA VAL A 109 0.57 -11.31 -13.01
C VAL A 109 1.84 -10.90 -12.27
N GLU A 110 2.80 -10.32 -12.99
CA GLU A 110 4.05 -9.82 -12.42
C GLU A 110 3.72 -8.72 -11.40
N ARG A 111 3.71 -9.11 -10.12
CA ARG A 111 3.51 -8.18 -9.02
C ARG A 111 4.80 -7.41 -8.83
N LEU A 112 4.72 -6.09 -8.82
CA LEU A 112 5.82 -5.24 -8.41
C LEU A 112 6.27 -5.67 -7.01
N THR A 113 7.40 -6.39 -6.93
CA THR A 113 8.05 -6.65 -5.66
C THR A 113 8.61 -5.33 -5.18
N TYR A 114 8.12 -4.83 -4.04
CA TYR A 114 8.74 -3.69 -3.39
C TYR A 114 10.21 -4.03 -3.15
N TYR A 115 11.11 -3.22 -3.71
CA TYR A 115 12.54 -3.33 -3.46
C TYR A 115 12.78 -2.97 -1.99
N ASN A 116 12.86 -3.99 -1.14
CA ASN A 116 13.26 -3.86 0.26
C ASN A 116 14.65 -4.48 0.36
N PRO A 117 15.73 -3.70 0.18
CA PRO A 117 17.07 -4.23 0.32
C PRO A 117 17.24 -4.66 1.78
N ASP A 118 17.73 -5.89 1.99
CA ASP A 118 18.04 -6.35 3.34
C ASP A 118 19.01 -5.35 4.01
N PRO A 119 18.74 -4.91 5.25
CA PRO A 119 19.56 -3.91 5.91
C PRO A 119 20.96 -4.48 6.17
N SER A 120 21.93 -4.07 5.35
CA SER A 120 23.34 -4.34 5.60
C SER A 120 23.77 -3.71 6.93
N PHE A 121 24.69 -4.37 7.65
CA PHE A 121 25.20 -3.87 8.94
C PHE A 121 25.67 -2.40 8.86
N LEU A 122 26.46 -2.04 7.84
CA LEU A 122 26.92 -0.66 7.64
C LEU A 122 25.77 0.32 7.34
N SER A 123 24.71 -0.14 6.68
CA SER A 123 23.52 0.69 6.41
C SER A 123 22.81 1.07 7.71
N ALA A 124 22.79 0.17 8.70
CA ALA A 124 22.22 0.45 10.01
C ALA A 124 23.01 1.54 10.78
N TRP A 125 24.35 1.60 10.62
CA TRP A 125 25.18 2.63 11.26
C TRP A 125 25.06 4.02 10.61
N ILE A 126 24.81 4.06 9.30
CA ILE A 126 24.66 5.31 8.52
C ILE A 126 23.21 5.82 8.54
N SER A 127 22.26 4.98 8.92
CA SER A 127 20.86 5.36 9.16
C SER A 127 20.77 6.53 10.16
N PRO A 128 19.75 7.41 10.07
CA PRO A 128 19.55 8.49 11.03
C PRO A 128 19.54 8.02 12.49
N ALA A 129 18.98 6.84 12.75
CA ALA A 129 19.00 6.23 14.09
C ALA A 129 20.41 5.77 14.49
N GLY A 130 21.18 5.20 13.56
CA GLY A 130 22.57 4.80 13.77
C GLY A 130 23.49 6.00 14.02
N LEU A 131 23.31 7.10 13.30
CA LEU A 131 24.03 8.35 13.51
C LEU A 131 23.73 8.94 14.89
N LEU A 132 22.47 8.94 15.33
CA LEU A 132 22.12 9.37 16.68
C LEU A 132 22.83 8.50 17.75
N LEU A 133 22.90 7.19 17.53
CA LEU A 133 23.62 6.28 18.42
C LEU A 133 25.13 6.57 18.43
N LEU A 134 25.74 6.80 17.26
CA LEU A 134 27.17 7.14 17.14
C LEU A 134 27.49 8.46 17.85
N VAL A 135 26.66 9.48 17.68
CA VAL A 135 26.82 10.78 18.37
C VAL A 135 26.69 10.60 19.88
N ALA A 136 25.71 9.84 20.35
CA ALA A 136 25.55 9.57 21.78
C ALA A 136 26.76 8.84 22.37
N LEU A 137 27.28 7.83 21.66
CA LEU A 137 28.47 7.07 22.06
C LEU A 137 29.73 7.95 22.04
N TYR A 138 29.85 8.83 21.04
CA TYR A 138 30.92 9.82 20.95
C TYR A 138 30.90 10.83 22.11
N VAL A 139 29.73 11.36 22.47
CA VAL A 139 29.58 12.24 23.64
C VAL A 139 29.90 11.51 24.93
N ALA A 140 29.45 10.26 25.09
CA ALA A 140 29.81 9.44 26.26
C ALA A 140 31.33 9.24 26.38
N ASN A 141 32.02 9.02 25.24
CA ASN A 141 33.48 8.94 25.18
C ASN A 141 34.16 10.26 25.60
N LEU A 142 33.63 11.43 25.19
CA LEU A 142 34.16 12.74 25.61
C LEU A 142 33.91 13.04 27.10
N VAL A 143 32.74 12.69 27.63
CA VAL A 143 32.45 12.84 29.06
C VAL A 143 33.38 11.95 29.88
N THR A 144 33.62 10.71 29.43
CA THR A 144 34.59 9.81 30.06
C THR A 144 35.99 10.42 30.06
N ALA A 145 36.45 10.94 28.92
CA ALA A 145 37.74 11.63 28.81
C ALA A 145 37.85 12.82 29.78
N TYR A 146 36.80 13.64 29.87
CA TYR A 146 36.74 14.77 30.79
C TYR A 146 36.85 14.33 32.26
N THR A 147 36.17 13.25 32.65
CA THR A 147 36.27 12.71 34.01
C THR A 147 37.67 12.18 34.33
N VAL A 148 38.32 11.49 33.37
CA VAL A 148 39.70 11.00 33.53
C VAL A 148 40.67 12.16 33.65
N ALA A 149 40.51 13.22 32.85
CA ALA A 149 41.34 14.41 32.93
C ALA A 149 41.28 15.07 34.32
N ARG A 150 40.07 15.18 34.88
CA ARG A 150 39.85 15.72 36.23
C ARG A 150 40.43 14.82 37.31
N PHE A 151 40.31 13.49 37.17
CA PHE A 151 40.86 12.52 38.12
C PHE A 151 42.39 12.53 38.16
N ARG A 152 43.04 12.65 36.98
CA ARG A 152 44.51 12.69 36.84
C ARG A 152 45.11 14.09 36.82
N ARG A 153 44.32 15.12 37.17
CA ARG A 153 44.70 16.54 37.16
C ARG A 153 45.44 16.97 35.87
N LYS A 154 45.06 16.41 34.72
CA LYS A 154 45.62 16.77 33.40
C LYS A 154 44.77 17.85 32.74
N GLN A 155 45.35 18.54 31.75
CA GLN A 155 44.63 19.55 30.96
C GLN A 155 43.42 18.91 30.25
N PRO A 156 42.18 19.37 30.52
CA PRO A 156 40.97 18.72 29.99
C PRO A 156 40.87 18.79 28.47
N ALA A 157 41.35 19.89 27.85
CA ALA A 157 41.35 20.04 26.40
C ALA A 157 42.22 19.00 25.70
N LEU A 158 43.37 18.63 26.28
CA LEU A 158 44.30 17.67 25.70
C LEU A 158 43.71 16.25 25.73
N VAL A 159 43.22 15.82 26.90
CA VAL A 159 42.64 14.47 27.07
C VAL A 159 41.37 14.30 26.24
N CYS A 160 40.49 15.31 26.20
CA CYS A 160 39.32 15.29 25.34
C CYS A 160 39.68 15.31 23.85
N GLY A 161 40.70 16.07 23.45
CA GLY A 161 41.19 16.11 22.07
C GLY A 161 41.75 14.77 21.59
N VAL A 162 42.56 14.11 22.42
CA VAL A 162 43.07 12.77 22.09
C VAL A 162 41.93 11.74 22.04
N SER A 163 40.98 11.82 22.96
CA SER A 163 39.80 10.94 22.99
C SER A 163 38.88 11.14 21.77
N ALA A 164 38.83 12.34 21.20
CA ALA A 164 38.09 12.62 19.97
C ALA A 164 38.67 11.90 18.75
N VAL A 165 40.00 11.77 18.67
CA VAL A 165 40.71 11.08 17.58
C VAL A 165 40.75 9.57 17.79
N LEU A 166 40.96 9.14 19.03
CA LEU A 166 41.10 7.74 19.44
C LEU A 166 40.03 7.43 20.51
N PRO A 167 38.79 7.13 20.09
CA PRO A 167 37.72 6.76 21.02
C PRO A 167 38.14 5.56 21.88
N VAL A 168 37.76 5.55 23.16
CA VAL A 168 38.09 4.52 24.15
C VAL A 168 39.58 4.46 24.53
N LEU A 169 40.50 4.44 23.57
CA LEU A 169 41.94 4.37 23.83
C LEU A 169 42.49 5.65 24.47
N GLY A 170 42.04 6.82 24.03
CA GLY A 170 42.49 8.10 24.58
C GLY A 170 42.36 8.18 26.10
N PRO A 171 41.15 7.99 26.68
CA PRO A 171 40.96 7.97 28.13
C PRO A 171 41.79 6.90 28.85
N ILE A 172 41.95 5.71 28.26
CA ILE A 172 42.73 4.62 28.86
C ILE A 172 44.21 5.00 28.97
N ILE A 173 44.80 5.61 27.94
CA ILE A 173 46.21 6.01 27.94
C ILE A 173 46.51 6.95 29.12
N PHE A 174 45.71 8.01 29.28
CA PHE A 174 45.86 8.96 30.39
C PHE A 174 45.56 8.36 31.76
N LEU A 175 44.72 7.33 31.81
CA LEU A 175 44.45 6.56 33.02
C LEU A 175 45.61 5.60 33.35
N THR A 176 46.40 5.13 32.40
CA THR A 176 47.55 4.26 32.68
C THR A 176 48.86 5.02 32.94
N GLN A 177 48.93 6.31 32.58
CA GLN A 177 50.14 7.10 32.79
C GLN A 177 50.44 7.29 34.29
N PRO A 178 51.68 7.12 34.76
CA PRO A 178 52.02 7.40 36.16
C PRO A 178 51.84 8.90 36.46
N GLU A 179 51.36 9.19 37.68
CA GLU A 179 51.30 10.57 38.18
C GLU A 179 52.73 11.10 38.23
N ALA A 180 53.03 12.15 37.46
CA ALA A 180 54.32 12.81 37.58
C ALA A 180 54.35 13.47 38.95
N VAL A 181 55.31 13.08 39.80
CA VAL A 181 55.59 13.77 41.06
C VAL A 181 55.98 15.19 40.68
N VAL A 182 55.07 16.12 40.93
CA VAL A 182 55.38 17.55 40.84
C VAL A 182 56.24 17.83 42.06
N GLU A 183 57.56 17.79 41.85
CA GLU A 183 58.50 18.40 42.77
C GLU A 183 58.21 19.91 42.68
N GLU A 184 57.64 20.46 43.76
CA GLU A 184 57.39 21.89 43.90
C GLU A 184 58.74 22.61 44.01
N GLU A 185 59.37 22.87 42.86
CA GLU A 185 60.47 23.84 42.77
C GLU A 185 59.89 25.26 42.90
N PRO A 186 60.56 26.16 43.64
CA PRO A 186 59.97 27.39 44.16
C PRO A 186 59.79 28.44 43.06
N THR A 187 58.77 29.27 43.26
CA THR A 187 58.54 30.58 42.66
C THR A 187 59.81 31.27 42.15
N GLU A 188 59.98 31.34 40.83
CA GLU A 188 60.73 32.43 40.20
C GLU A 188 59.75 33.32 39.45
N GLU A 189 59.72 34.56 39.92
CA GLU A 189 59.02 35.71 39.35
C GLU A 189 59.67 36.13 38.02
N VAL A 190 58.99 37.08 37.35
CA VAL A 190 59.49 38.02 36.32
C VAL A 190 59.01 37.70 34.88
N PRO A 191 58.51 38.68 34.08
CA PRO A 191 57.79 39.90 34.40
C PRO A 191 56.52 40.14 33.57
N THR A 192 55.67 41.00 34.10
CA THR A 192 54.65 41.80 33.43
C THR A 192 55.19 42.47 32.16
N GLN A 193 54.56 42.19 31.00
CA GLN A 193 54.54 43.14 29.88
C GLN A 193 53.13 43.74 29.79
N GLU A 194 53.09 45.02 30.09
CA GLU A 194 51.96 45.92 29.89
C GLU A 194 51.60 46.00 28.40
N ARG A 195 50.33 45.83 28.06
CA ARG A 195 49.66 46.67 27.05
C ARG A 195 48.21 46.94 27.43
N GLU A 196 47.97 48.23 27.56
CA GLU A 196 46.73 48.99 27.47
C GLU A 196 45.48 48.51 28.24
N PHE A 197 45.22 49.22 29.33
CA PHE A 197 43.86 49.52 29.77
C PHE A 197 43.15 50.41 28.74
N GLU A 198 41.97 50.00 28.29
CA GLU A 198 40.87 50.95 28.09
C GLU A 198 39.59 50.40 28.76
N ASN A 199 39.33 51.00 29.93
CA ASN A 199 38.09 51.18 30.69
C ASN A 199 36.86 50.32 30.34
N ALA A 200 36.42 49.46 31.26
CA ALA A 200 35.46 49.79 32.35
C ALA A 200 34.08 50.16 31.77
N THR A 201 32.99 49.48 32.09
CA THR A 201 32.27 49.47 33.38
C THR A 201 30.99 48.66 33.10
N GLY A 202 30.40 47.80 33.91
CA GLY A 202 30.58 47.36 35.28
C GLY A 202 29.33 46.57 35.69
N SER A 203 29.30 46.17 36.96
CA SER A 203 28.20 45.55 37.70
C SER A 203 28.12 44.03 37.54
N ALA A 204 28.87 43.26 38.34
CA ALA A 204 28.55 42.93 39.73
C ALA A 204 27.16 42.29 39.88
N THR A 205 27.13 41.04 40.31
CA THR A 205 26.83 40.62 41.69
C THR A 205 26.35 39.17 41.65
N GLY A 206 26.83 38.39 42.62
CA GLY A 206 26.77 36.94 42.60
C GLY A 206 25.39 36.33 42.76
N ALA A 207 25.37 35.01 42.61
CA ALA A 207 24.28 34.19 43.12
C ALA A 207 24.82 32.79 43.45
N ASN A 208 25.25 32.64 44.71
CA ASN A 208 25.02 31.40 45.43
C ASN A 208 23.52 31.11 45.37
N MET A 209 23.10 30.12 44.59
CA MET A 209 21.87 29.36 44.83
C MET A 209 22.05 27.95 44.24
N ALA A 210 23.00 27.22 44.83
CA ALA A 210 22.80 25.79 44.98
C ALA A 210 21.58 25.62 45.89
N THR A 211 20.59 24.84 45.42
CA THR A 211 19.31 24.54 46.08
C THR A 211 18.17 25.51 45.74
N ARG A 212 17.43 25.23 44.66
CA ARG A 212 15.98 25.03 44.72
C ARG A 212 15.42 24.52 43.38
N MET A 213 14.86 23.32 43.47
CA MET A 213 13.80 22.72 42.65
C MET A 213 14.01 22.57 41.13
N VAL A 214 14.18 21.29 40.79
CA VAL A 214 13.97 20.65 39.49
C VAL A 214 12.60 21.05 38.90
N SER A 215 12.57 21.85 37.85
CA SER A 215 11.41 21.94 36.94
C SER A 215 11.45 20.75 35.98
N ARG A 216 10.98 19.59 36.47
CA ARG A 216 10.90 18.34 35.70
C ARG A 216 9.95 18.55 34.54
N ALA A 217 10.45 18.42 33.32
CA ALA A 217 9.61 18.31 32.14
C ALA A 217 8.66 17.11 32.32
N ALA A 218 7.33 17.33 32.19
CA ALA A 218 6.39 16.23 32.00
C ALA A 218 6.87 15.41 30.81
N SER A 219 7.46 14.28 31.14
CA SER A 219 7.89 13.23 30.24
C SER A 219 7.19 11.99 30.74
N VAL A 220 6.48 11.34 29.83
CA VAL A 220 6.01 9.97 30.07
C VAL A 220 7.28 9.14 30.25
N ARG A 221 7.63 8.85 31.50
CA ARG A 221 8.57 7.79 31.82
C ARG A 221 7.80 6.49 31.71
N GLY A 222 8.38 5.53 31.01
CA GLY A 222 7.81 4.20 30.82
C GLY A 222 7.44 3.54 32.16
N ASP A 223 6.42 2.69 32.05
CA ASP A 223 5.82 1.82 33.07
C ASP A 223 4.89 2.45 34.11
N ASN A 224 3.59 2.22 33.86
CA ASN A 224 2.52 2.09 34.86
C ASN A 224 2.12 3.24 35.80
N SER A 225 2.38 4.51 35.49
CA SER A 225 1.69 5.62 36.16
C SER A 225 1.28 6.73 35.19
N GLY A 226 0.08 7.28 35.39
CA GLY A 226 -0.53 8.33 34.55
C GLY A 226 0.28 9.63 34.47
N PHE A 227 -0.24 10.61 33.73
CA PHE A 227 0.41 11.92 33.59
C PHE A 227 0.63 12.55 34.97
N GLU A 228 1.88 12.93 35.25
CA GLU A 228 2.25 13.66 36.46
C GLU A 228 1.64 15.07 36.39
N ALA A 229 1.03 15.52 37.50
CA ALA A 229 0.45 16.85 37.57
C ALA A 229 1.57 17.89 37.41
N ALA A 230 1.57 18.59 36.29
CA ALA A 230 2.56 19.58 35.93
C ALA A 230 1.89 20.95 35.79
N VAL A 231 2.51 21.96 36.37
CA VAL A 231 2.08 23.36 36.28
C VAL A 231 3.13 24.10 35.47
N TYR A 232 2.69 24.69 34.36
CA TYR A 232 3.50 25.56 33.51
C TYR A 232 3.01 26.98 33.68
N THR A 233 3.89 27.89 34.10
CA THR A 233 3.60 29.32 34.28
C THR A 233 4.28 30.15 33.20
N ARG A 234 3.65 31.27 32.83
CA ARG A 234 4.21 32.24 31.91
C ARG A 234 5.35 32.98 32.58
N GLY A 235 6.57 32.74 32.12
CA GLY A 235 7.80 33.28 32.70
C GLY A 235 8.87 32.20 32.85
N GLU A 236 8.46 30.99 33.21
CA GLU A 236 9.34 29.80 33.19
C GLU A 236 9.38 29.15 31.81
N VAL A 237 8.25 29.17 31.11
CA VAL A 237 8.12 28.57 29.78
C VAL A 237 7.47 29.56 28.81
N THR A 238 8.04 29.68 27.62
CA THR A 238 7.43 30.45 26.53
C THR A 238 6.33 29.63 25.87
N PHE A 239 5.07 30.05 26.04
CA PHE A 239 3.93 29.44 25.38
C PHE A 239 3.91 29.83 23.90
N ASN A 240 4.25 28.87 23.05
CA ASN A 240 4.16 28.96 21.58
C ASN A 240 3.48 27.68 21.06
N ARG A 241 3.06 27.67 19.79
CA ARG A 241 2.55 26.46 19.12
C ARG A 241 3.38 25.20 19.42
N LYS A 242 4.71 25.33 19.28
CA LYS A 242 5.67 24.23 19.50
C LYS A 242 5.63 23.70 20.95
N PHE A 243 5.36 24.54 21.94
CA PHE A 243 5.23 24.09 23.32
C PHE A 243 4.09 23.09 23.46
N PHE A 244 2.90 23.42 22.93
CA PHE A 244 1.74 22.54 23.04
C PHE A 244 1.92 21.24 22.26
N GLU A 245 2.42 21.31 21.03
CA GLU A 245 2.67 20.12 20.20
C GLU A 245 3.71 19.17 20.81
N THR A 246 4.74 19.71 21.48
CA THR A 246 5.83 18.89 22.05
C THR A 246 5.53 18.35 23.43
N LYS A 247 4.83 19.11 24.29
CA LYS A 247 4.50 18.69 25.66
C LYS A 247 3.23 17.87 25.74
N PHE A 248 2.28 18.09 24.82
CA PHE A 248 0.98 17.42 24.84
C PHE A 248 0.63 16.66 23.54
N PRO A 249 1.56 15.91 22.92
CA PRO A 249 1.34 15.31 21.61
C PRO A 249 0.16 14.31 21.59
N THR A 250 -0.05 13.58 22.69
CA THR A 250 -1.11 12.56 22.78
C THR A 250 -2.51 13.18 22.87
N PHE A 251 -2.62 14.43 23.31
CA PHE A 251 -3.90 15.12 23.52
C PHE A 251 -4.44 15.84 22.29
N PHE A 252 -3.73 15.78 21.15
CA PHE A 252 -4.24 16.20 19.85
C PHE A 252 -4.96 15.06 19.10
N ARG A 253 -4.95 13.85 19.64
CA ARG A 253 -5.61 12.70 19.01
C ARG A 253 -7.14 12.81 19.15
N PRO A 254 -7.92 12.49 18.11
CA PRO A 254 -9.39 12.48 18.19
C PRO A 254 -9.94 11.52 19.25
N VAL A 255 -9.25 10.39 19.46
CA VAL A 255 -9.58 9.38 20.48
C VAL A 255 -8.43 9.28 21.46
N LEU A 256 -8.68 9.72 22.68
CA LEU A 256 -7.75 9.60 23.81
C LEU A 256 -7.71 8.15 24.29
N GLY A 257 -6.52 7.68 24.68
CA GLY A 257 -6.37 6.37 25.32
C GLY A 257 -6.91 6.37 26.76
N ALA A 258 -6.93 5.20 27.39
CA ALA A 258 -7.50 5.03 28.73
C ALA A 258 -6.76 5.86 29.80
N LYS A 259 -5.47 6.11 29.63
CA LYS A 259 -4.62 6.84 30.58
C LYS A 259 -4.80 8.36 30.45
N GLU A 260 -5.04 8.85 29.24
CA GLU A 260 -5.25 10.26 28.92
C GLU A 260 -6.65 10.72 29.34
N LYS A 261 -7.65 9.83 29.30
CA LYS A 261 -9.03 10.13 29.76
C LYS A 261 -9.14 10.41 31.26
N ALA A 262 -8.15 9.97 32.05
CA ALA A 262 -8.07 10.18 33.49
C ALA A 262 -7.47 11.54 33.87
N VAL A 263 -7.17 12.39 32.90
CA VAL A 263 -6.45 13.66 33.08
C VAL A 263 -7.22 14.78 32.39
N LYS A 264 -7.26 15.97 33.01
CA LYS A 264 -7.84 17.20 32.47
C LYS A 264 -6.83 18.33 32.49
N PHE A 265 -6.96 19.26 31.55
CA PHE A 265 -6.20 20.51 31.54
C PHE A 265 -6.99 21.62 32.18
N VAL A 266 -6.32 22.46 32.95
CA VAL A 266 -6.85 23.73 33.43
C VAL A 266 -5.96 24.82 32.87
N ILE A 267 -6.51 25.63 31.97
CA ILE A 267 -5.81 26.78 31.40
C ILE A 267 -6.36 28.03 32.06
N THR A 268 -5.47 28.82 32.65
CA THR A 268 -5.82 30.10 33.28
C THR A 268 -5.48 31.24 32.32
N VAL A 269 -6.50 32.04 32.02
CA VAL A 269 -6.43 33.22 31.13
C VAL A 269 -7.00 34.39 31.92
N GLY A 270 -6.13 35.20 32.54
CA GLY A 270 -6.56 36.18 33.55
C GLY A 270 -7.37 35.51 34.67
N ASP A 271 -8.55 36.03 34.98
CA ASP A 271 -9.42 35.48 36.04
C ASP A 271 -10.25 34.25 35.63
N LYS A 272 -10.13 33.77 34.39
CA LYS A 272 -10.93 32.65 33.86
C LYS A 272 -10.13 31.36 33.84
N HIS A 273 -10.73 30.28 34.35
CA HIS A 273 -10.20 28.93 34.27
C HIS A 273 -11.00 28.10 33.26
N PHE A 274 -10.31 27.57 32.25
CA PHE A 274 -10.90 26.71 31.23
C PHE A 274 -10.47 25.26 31.45
N GLU A 275 -11.45 24.38 31.70
CA GLU A 275 -11.21 22.95 31.85
C GLU A 275 -11.42 22.20 30.52
N GLY A 276 -10.37 21.55 30.02
CA GLY A 276 -10.37 20.85 28.74
C GLY A 276 -10.02 19.37 28.84
N MET A 277 -10.60 18.59 27.93
CA MET A 277 -10.28 17.17 27.76
C MET A 277 -9.19 16.94 26.72
N ARG A 278 -9.24 17.66 25.59
CA ARG A 278 -8.28 17.53 24.48
C ARG A 278 -8.11 18.84 23.73
N PHE A 279 -7.00 18.94 23.00
CA PHE A 279 -6.79 20.00 22.03
C PHE A 279 -7.31 19.56 20.66
N SER A 280 -8.07 20.41 19.98
CA SER A 280 -8.57 20.14 18.62
C SER A 280 -7.53 20.55 17.59
N ARG A 281 -7.02 21.78 17.71
CA ARG A 281 -5.99 22.34 16.84
C ARG A 281 -5.22 23.45 17.56
N VAL A 282 -3.99 23.70 17.10
CA VAL A 282 -3.15 24.81 17.56
C VAL A 282 -2.67 25.58 16.34
N SER A 283 -2.94 26.89 16.33
CA SER A 283 -2.47 27.85 15.33
C SER A 283 -1.23 28.58 15.86
N THR A 284 -0.74 29.57 15.12
CA THR A 284 0.39 30.40 15.54
C THR A 284 0.04 31.23 16.78
N ASP A 285 -1.16 31.84 16.79
CA ASP A 285 -1.57 32.77 17.86
C ASP A 285 -2.72 32.24 18.73
N ASP A 286 -3.46 31.23 18.23
CA ASP A 286 -4.66 30.70 18.89
C ASP A 286 -4.56 29.20 19.18
N ILE A 287 -5.15 28.78 20.29
CA ILE A 287 -5.35 27.38 20.65
C ILE A 287 -6.83 27.04 20.74
N TYR A 288 -7.20 25.86 20.24
CA TYR A 288 -8.58 25.37 20.22
C TYR A 288 -8.70 24.12 21.08
N MET A 289 -9.58 24.18 22.07
CA MET A 289 -9.74 23.14 23.07
C MET A 289 -11.18 22.65 23.13
N VAL A 290 -11.38 21.36 23.36
CA VAL A 290 -12.69 20.78 23.61
C VAL A 290 -12.94 20.75 25.13
N PRO A 291 -13.97 21.44 25.63
CA PRO A 291 -14.24 21.53 27.06
C PRO A 291 -14.67 20.19 27.64
N LEU A 292 -14.36 19.97 28.93
CA LEU A 292 -14.69 18.74 29.65
C LEU A 292 -16.20 18.50 29.77
N GLN A 293 -16.99 19.57 29.84
CA GLN A 293 -18.45 19.51 30.02
C GLN A 293 -19.21 19.13 28.73
N GLY A 294 -18.50 18.88 27.62
CA GLY A 294 -19.11 18.60 26.33
C GLY A 294 -19.72 19.87 25.72
N GLY A 295 -19.16 20.33 24.60
CA GLY A 295 -19.59 21.57 23.97
C GLY A 295 -18.80 21.88 22.70
N SER A 296 -19.11 23.02 22.08
CA SER A 296 -18.36 23.56 20.95
C SER A 296 -16.91 23.88 21.36
N GLU A 297 -16.01 23.87 20.38
CA GLU A 297 -14.60 24.20 20.59
C GLU A 297 -14.44 25.62 21.14
N ILE A 298 -13.60 25.76 22.16
CA ILE A 298 -13.25 27.06 22.76
C ILE A 298 -11.91 27.49 22.17
N SER A 299 -11.88 28.67 21.55
CA SER A 299 -10.66 29.32 21.07
C SER A 299 -10.11 30.28 22.10
N MET A 300 -8.80 30.22 22.38
CA MET A 300 -8.10 31.13 23.28
C MET A 300 -6.82 31.64 22.61
N LYS A 301 -6.47 32.91 22.86
CA LYS A 301 -5.20 33.48 22.38
C LYS A 301 -4.05 32.99 23.24
N ILE A 302 -3.00 32.47 22.63
CA ILE A 302 -1.78 32.00 23.31
C ILE A 302 -1.13 33.16 24.07
N SER A 303 -1.24 34.38 23.56
CA SER A 303 -0.73 35.60 24.19
C SER A 303 -1.44 35.99 25.49
N GLU A 304 -2.57 35.38 25.85
CA GLU A 304 -3.33 35.70 27.05
C GLU A 304 -3.24 34.59 28.12
N ILE A 305 -2.63 33.44 27.78
CA ILE A 305 -2.46 32.31 28.69
C ILE A 305 -1.41 32.65 29.76
N GLU A 306 -1.77 32.49 31.02
CA GLU A 306 -0.89 32.73 32.17
C GLU A 306 -0.34 31.42 32.75
N SER A 307 -1.19 30.40 32.87
CA SER A 307 -0.75 29.07 33.31
C SER A 307 -1.50 27.94 32.62
N VAL A 308 -0.81 26.81 32.48
CA VAL A 308 -1.35 25.55 31.97
C VAL A 308 -1.06 24.48 33.00
N GLU A 309 -2.11 23.94 33.61
CA GLU A 309 -2.02 22.91 34.63
C GLU A 309 -2.59 21.59 34.12
N VAL A 310 -1.91 20.50 34.43
CA VAL A 310 -2.38 19.14 34.19
C VAL A 310 -2.86 18.59 35.52
N LYS A 311 -4.15 18.28 35.64
CA LYS A 311 -4.76 17.71 36.85
C LYS A 311 -5.39 16.35 36.55
N PRO A 312 -5.32 15.38 37.48
CA PRO A 312 -6.15 14.19 37.37
C PRO A 312 -7.63 14.59 37.38
N ARG A 313 -8.44 13.85 36.63
CA ARG A 313 -9.89 14.04 36.52
C ARG A 313 -10.63 13.49 37.73
#